data_AF-A0A6L5XX86-F1
#
_entry.id   AF-A0A6L5XX86-F1
#
_cell.length_a   1.000
_cell.length_b   1.000
_cell.length_c   1.000
_cell.angle_alpha   90.00
_cell.angle_beta   90.00
_cell.angle_gamma   90.00
#
_symmetry.space_group_name_H-M   'P 1'
#
loop_
_entity.id
_entity.type
_entity.pdbx_description
1 polymer ?
#
loop_
_entity_poly.entity_id
_entity_poly.type
_entity_poly.pdbx_seq_one_letter_code
_entity_poly.pdbx_strand_id
1 'polypeptide(L)'
;MKLNQLLKENDVKVYGFQAFKDLEKHCSVQGDTIILATDSPSLMIERGYEEYYAPVIPFGSRFNKAQEILDADLEVNKVTVHIEEDITREDEVVIVSTHTGTRELLEHMFANSTPYEKVNKSDVEGRLVVGTLPAHLIQYAQKYKSVIVKNFDWSKDQSLSGKELEERLMIGKTISVEIEE
;
A
#
# COMPACT_ATOMS: atom_id res chain seq x y z
N MET A 1 8.24 -1.85 -17.76
CA MET A 1 7.47 -2.49 -18.88
C MET A 1 6.21 -1.69 -19.20
N LYS A 2 5.66 -1.71 -20.43
CA LYS A 2 4.43 -0.98 -20.77
C LYS A 2 3.12 -1.68 -20.39
N LEU A 3 2.15 -0.91 -19.88
CA LEU A 3 0.83 -1.43 -19.47
C LEU A 3 0.06 -2.05 -20.63
N ASN A 4 0.01 -1.42 -21.79
CA ASN A 4 -0.76 -1.95 -22.92
C ASN A 4 -0.14 -3.24 -23.46
N GLN A 5 1.18 -3.40 -23.34
CA GLN A 5 1.84 -4.65 -23.67
C GLN A 5 1.43 -5.75 -22.68
N LEU A 6 1.52 -5.46 -21.37
CA LEU A 6 1.13 -6.38 -20.30
C LEU A 6 -0.31 -6.91 -20.47
N LEU A 7 -1.26 -6.02 -20.77
CA LEU A 7 -2.66 -6.36 -20.99
C LEU A 7 -2.86 -7.24 -22.23
N LYS A 8 -2.13 -6.98 -23.32
CA LYS A 8 -2.26 -7.76 -24.58
C LYS A 8 -1.72 -9.17 -24.48
N GLU A 9 -0.77 -9.41 -23.59
CA GLU A 9 -0.05 -10.68 -23.48
C GLU A 9 -0.63 -11.61 -22.40
N ASN A 10 -1.45 -11.10 -21.49
CA ASN A 10 -1.86 -11.82 -20.28
C ASN A 10 -3.34 -11.69 -19.96
N ASP A 11 -3.86 -12.65 -19.19
CA ASP A 11 -5.14 -12.52 -18.48
C ASP A 11 -4.89 -11.75 -17.19
N VAL A 12 -5.44 -10.54 -17.09
CA VAL A 12 -5.09 -9.60 -16.01
C VAL A 12 -6.23 -9.44 -15.05
N LYS A 13 -5.97 -9.71 -13.77
CA LYS A 13 -6.88 -9.40 -12.67
C LYS A 13 -6.42 -8.12 -11.97
N VAL A 14 -7.32 -7.19 -11.74
CA VAL A 14 -6.99 -5.83 -11.32
C VAL A 14 -7.55 -5.47 -9.95
N TYR A 15 -6.71 -4.89 -9.09
CA TYR A 15 -7.06 -4.41 -7.75
C TYR A 15 -6.87 -2.89 -7.59
N GLY A 16 -7.69 -2.28 -6.73
CA GLY A 16 -7.73 -0.84 -6.45
C GLY A 16 -8.85 -0.07 -7.18
N PHE A 17 -8.50 1.09 -7.75
CA PHE A 17 -9.49 2.06 -8.27
C PHE A 17 -10.35 1.49 -9.40
N GLN A 18 -11.61 1.93 -9.48
CA GLN A 18 -12.57 1.41 -10.47
C GLN A 18 -12.10 1.61 -11.92
N ALA A 19 -11.48 2.75 -12.23
CA ALA A 19 -10.96 3.01 -13.58
C ALA A 19 -9.89 1.99 -14.01
N PHE A 20 -9.04 1.53 -13.08
CA PHE A 20 -8.08 0.47 -13.33
C PHE A 20 -8.76 -0.90 -13.41
N LYS A 21 -9.72 -1.19 -12.54
CA LYS A 21 -10.50 -2.45 -12.60
C LYS A 21 -11.17 -2.68 -13.95
N ASP A 22 -11.62 -1.60 -14.59
CA ASP A 22 -12.22 -1.70 -15.92
C ASP A 22 -11.23 -2.15 -17.02
N LEU A 23 -9.91 -2.16 -16.76
CA LEU A 23 -8.89 -2.70 -17.69
C LEU A 23 -8.99 -4.21 -17.89
N GLU A 24 -9.60 -4.96 -16.97
CA GLU A 24 -9.85 -6.41 -17.14
C GLU A 24 -10.67 -6.71 -18.42
N LYS A 25 -11.46 -5.73 -18.89
CA LYS A 25 -12.24 -5.86 -20.15
C LYS A 25 -11.39 -5.74 -21.42
N HIS A 26 -10.11 -5.35 -21.26
CA HIS A 26 -9.20 -5.01 -22.34
C HIS A 26 -7.95 -5.90 -22.36
N CYS A 27 -7.86 -6.89 -21.47
CA CYS A 27 -6.75 -7.84 -21.46
C CYS A 27 -7.01 -9.03 -22.38
N SER A 28 -5.95 -9.78 -22.65
CA SER A 28 -6.04 -11.06 -23.33
C SER A 28 -6.78 -12.07 -22.45
N VAL A 29 -7.43 -13.04 -23.08
CA VAL A 29 -7.92 -14.26 -22.41
C VAL A 29 -6.96 -15.44 -22.62
N GLN A 30 -5.83 -15.17 -23.26
CA GLN A 30 -4.78 -16.12 -23.60
C GLN A 30 -3.48 -15.61 -22.97
N GLY A 31 -2.85 -16.43 -22.12
CA GLY A 31 -1.65 -16.06 -21.37
C GLY A 31 -1.75 -16.50 -19.91
N ASP A 32 -0.73 -16.18 -19.12
CA ASP A 32 -0.75 -16.43 -17.68
C ASP A 32 -1.71 -15.44 -16.99
N THR A 33 -2.39 -15.89 -15.94
CA THR A 33 -3.16 -14.99 -15.09
C THR A 33 -2.21 -14.21 -14.19
N ILE A 34 -2.16 -12.90 -14.38
CA ILE A 34 -1.32 -11.99 -13.59
C ILE A 34 -2.16 -10.98 -12.80
N ILE A 35 -1.55 -10.42 -11.78
CA ILE A 35 -2.18 -9.42 -10.92
C ILE A 35 -1.64 -8.04 -11.27
N LEU A 36 -2.54 -7.08 -11.52
CA LEU A 36 -2.24 -5.65 -11.60
C LEU A 36 -2.88 -4.97 -10.40
N ALA A 37 -2.16 -4.12 -9.67
CA ALA A 37 -2.72 -3.48 -8.48
C ALA A 37 -2.30 -2.02 -8.33
N THR A 38 -3.28 -1.21 -7.92
CA THR A 38 -3.07 0.15 -7.37
C THR A 38 -3.30 0.20 -5.86
N ASP A 39 -3.76 -0.91 -5.27
CA ASP A 39 -3.83 -1.08 -3.82
C ASP A 39 -2.41 -1.21 -3.22
N SER A 40 -2.26 -0.86 -1.93
CA SER A 40 -0.97 -0.91 -1.24
C SER A 40 -0.43 -2.35 -1.10
N PRO A 41 0.90 -2.56 -1.08
CA PRO A 41 1.55 -3.85 -0.82
C PRO A 41 0.96 -4.65 0.34
N SER A 42 0.67 -4.00 1.48
CA SER A 42 0.10 -4.69 2.65
C SER A 42 -1.29 -5.28 2.37
N LEU A 43 -2.14 -4.58 1.62
CA LEU A 43 -3.46 -5.11 1.23
C LEU A 43 -3.34 -6.26 0.23
N MET A 44 -2.32 -6.23 -0.64
CA MET A 44 -2.07 -7.32 -1.58
C MET A 44 -1.65 -8.60 -0.86
N ILE A 45 -0.79 -8.50 0.15
CA ILE A 45 -0.41 -9.63 1.01
C ILE A 45 -1.60 -10.20 1.79
N GLU A 46 -2.47 -9.35 2.34
CA GLU A 46 -3.70 -9.82 3.02
C GLU A 46 -4.65 -10.56 2.05
N ARG A 47 -4.54 -10.32 0.74
CA ARG A 47 -5.25 -11.05 -0.31
C ARG A 47 -4.52 -12.31 -0.80
N GLY A 48 -3.31 -12.58 -0.31
CA GLY A 48 -2.50 -13.73 -0.70
C GLY A 48 -1.69 -13.50 -1.98
N TYR A 49 -1.41 -12.25 -2.35
CA TYR A 49 -0.59 -11.91 -3.50
C TYR A 49 0.74 -11.32 -3.07
N GLU A 50 1.82 -12.07 -3.27
CA GLU A 50 3.20 -11.67 -2.99
C GLU A 50 3.86 -11.01 -4.21
N GLU A 51 3.46 -11.40 -5.42
CA GLU A 51 3.93 -10.79 -6.66
C GLU A 51 2.77 -10.17 -7.43
N TYR A 52 2.97 -8.94 -7.92
CA TYR A 52 2.01 -8.25 -8.77
C TYR A 52 2.68 -7.13 -9.57
N TYR A 53 1.95 -6.59 -10.54
CA TYR A 53 2.37 -5.46 -11.34
C TYR A 53 1.72 -4.16 -10.84
N ALA A 54 2.50 -3.10 -10.68
CA ALA A 54 2.02 -1.81 -10.20
C ALA A 54 2.25 -0.73 -11.27
N PRO A 55 1.19 -0.07 -11.78
CA PRO A 55 1.34 1.07 -12.67
C PRO A 55 2.06 2.24 -12.00
N VAL A 56 3.02 2.85 -12.70
CA VAL A 56 3.67 4.08 -12.28
C VAL A 56 2.75 5.26 -12.62
N ILE A 57 1.97 5.70 -11.64
CA ILE A 57 0.99 6.78 -11.81
C ILE A 57 1.69 8.14 -11.56
N PRO A 58 1.76 9.04 -12.55
CA PRO A 58 2.38 10.35 -12.35
C PRO A 58 1.62 11.17 -11.31
N PHE A 59 2.36 11.89 -10.48
CA PHE A 59 1.77 12.73 -9.44
C PHE A 59 0.77 13.74 -10.02
N GLY A 60 -0.40 13.86 -9.39
CA GLY A 60 -1.48 14.76 -9.83
C GLY A 60 -2.38 14.20 -10.94
N SER A 61 -2.08 13.02 -11.50
CA SER A 61 -2.92 12.38 -12.50
C SER A 61 -4.30 12.02 -11.94
N ARG A 62 -5.33 12.12 -12.79
CA ARG A 62 -6.68 11.66 -12.48
C ARG A 62 -7.20 10.84 -13.66
N PHE A 63 -7.40 9.55 -13.41
CA PHE A 63 -7.99 8.64 -14.36
C PHE A 63 -9.40 8.28 -13.90
N ASN A 64 -10.41 8.66 -14.70
CA ASN A 64 -11.82 8.40 -14.42
C ASN A 64 -12.33 7.17 -15.17
N LYS A 65 -11.65 6.75 -16.25
CA LYS A 65 -12.05 5.64 -17.12
C LYS A 65 -10.84 4.86 -17.61
N ALA A 66 -11.04 3.58 -17.92
CA ALA A 66 -10.01 2.69 -18.48
C ALA A 66 -9.34 3.26 -19.74
N GLN A 67 -10.11 3.87 -20.66
CA GLN A 67 -9.56 4.42 -21.90
C GLN A 67 -8.48 5.48 -21.66
N GLU A 68 -8.64 6.33 -20.64
CA GLU A 68 -7.64 7.36 -20.30
C GLU A 68 -6.31 6.73 -19.83
N ILE A 69 -6.38 5.55 -19.22
CA ILE A 69 -5.21 4.79 -18.76
C ILE A 69 -4.55 4.07 -19.95
N LEU A 70 -5.35 3.47 -20.84
CA LEU A 70 -4.86 2.84 -22.07
C LEU A 70 -4.16 3.86 -22.98
N ASP A 71 -4.72 5.06 -23.12
CA ASP A 71 -4.14 6.14 -23.92
C ASP A 71 -2.83 6.65 -23.32
N ALA A 72 -2.71 6.64 -21.98
CA ALA A 72 -1.50 7.06 -21.28
C ALA A 72 -0.36 6.04 -21.36
N ASP A 73 -0.67 4.76 -21.60
CA ASP A 73 0.27 3.63 -21.68
C ASP A 73 1.37 3.69 -20.61
N LEU A 74 0.91 3.64 -19.36
CA LEU A 74 1.75 3.81 -18.18
C LEU A 74 2.90 2.79 -18.16
N GLU A 75 4.02 3.20 -17.56
CA GLU A 75 5.01 2.23 -17.10
C GLU A 75 4.41 1.38 -15.99
N VAL A 76 4.91 0.16 -15.90
CA VAL A 76 4.49 -0.83 -14.91
C VAL A 76 5.74 -1.47 -14.35
N ASN A 77 5.81 -1.49 -13.03
CA ASN A 77 6.87 -2.15 -12.29
C ASN A 77 6.35 -3.49 -11.77
N LYS A 78 7.22 -4.50 -11.71
CA LYS A 78 6.95 -5.72 -10.95
C LYS A 78 7.24 -5.43 -9.49
N VAL A 79 6.33 -5.81 -8.61
CA VAL A 79 6.43 -5.66 -7.17
C VAL A 79 6.44 -7.04 -6.55
N THR A 80 7.45 -7.28 -5.72
CA THR A 80 7.56 -8.47 -4.88
C THR A 80 7.47 -8.04 -3.43
N VAL A 81 6.58 -8.68 -2.68
CA VAL A 81 6.34 -8.39 -1.27
C VAL A 81 6.73 -9.61 -0.46
N HIS A 82 7.65 -9.42 0.47
CA HIS A 82 8.10 -10.48 1.36
C HIS A 82 7.43 -10.33 2.72
N ILE A 83 6.91 -11.43 3.26
CA ILE A 83 6.48 -11.47 4.66
C ILE A 83 7.73 -11.62 5.51
N GLU A 84 7.91 -10.71 6.45
CA GLU A 84 9.09 -10.60 7.29
C GLU A 84 8.82 -11.05 8.71
N GLU A 85 9.89 -11.26 9.48
CA GLU A 85 9.77 -11.33 10.94
C GLU A 85 9.12 -10.06 11.49
N ASP A 86 8.25 -10.25 12.48
CA ASP A 86 7.36 -9.21 12.96
C ASP A 86 8.10 -8.07 13.68
N ILE A 87 7.66 -6.82 13.49
CA ILE A 87 8.12 -5.68 14.29
C ILE A 87 7.52 -5.78 15.70
N THR A 88 8.40 -5.79 16.69
CA THR A 88 8.13 -5.99 18.12
C THR A 88 8.11 -4.66 18.87
N ARG A 89 7.71 -4.71 20.16
CA ARG A 89 7.57 -3.53 21.02
C ARG A 89 8.92 -2.84 21.29
N GLU A 90 9.99 -3.62 21.30
CA GLU A 90 11.35 -3.23 21.68
C GLU A 90 12.12 -2.62 20.51
N ASP A 91 11.67 -2.84 19.28
CA ASP A 91 12.30 -2.31 18.07
C ASP A 91 12.26 -0.78 18.01
N GLU A 92 13.30 -0.18 17.44
CA GLU A 92 13.28 1.24 17.09
C GLU A 92 12.44 1.45 15.83
N VAL A 93 11.30 2.14 15.97
CA VAL A 93 10.33 2.30 14.89
C VAL A 93 10.02 3.75 14.58
N VAL A 94 9.70 4.00 13.31
CA VAL A 94 9.04 5.21 12.85
C VAL A 94 7.53 4.95 12.82
N ILE A 95 6.77 5.74 13.58
CA ILE A 95 5.31 5.69 13.53
C ILE A 95 4.83 6.74 12.53
N VAL A 96 4.01 6.33 11.56
CA VAL A 96 3.46 7.25 10.55
C VAL A 96 1.94 7.21 10.57
N SER A 97 1.29 8.30 10.99
CA SER A 97 -0.17 8.43 10.79
C SER A 97 -0.63 9.88 10.86
N THR A 98 -1.61 10.24 10.03
CA THR A 98 -2.27 11.55 10.13
C THR A 98 -3.34 11.60 11.21
N HIS A 99 -3.74 10.46 11.77
CA HIS A 99 -4.75 10.38 12.82
C HIS A 99 -4.08 10.34 14.20
N THR A 100 -4.29 11.41 14.99
CA THR A 100 -3.63 11.59 16.30
C THR A 100 -3.87 10.40 17.23
N GLY A 101 -5.11 9.94 17.37
CA GLY A 101 -5.42 8.81 18.26
C GLY A 101 -4.69 7.53 17.85
N THR A 102 -4.50 7.29 16.54
CA THR A 102 -3.74 6.14 16.05
C THR A 102 -2.26 6.28 16.39
N ARG A 103 -1.66 7.47 16.26
CA ARG A 103 -0.26 7.68 16.64
C ARG A 103 -0.05 7.42 18.13
N GLU A 104 -0.86 8.03 18.99
CA GLU A 104 -0.75 7.88 20.44
C GLU A 104 -0.87 6.41 20.86
N LEU A 105 -1.84 5.68 20.29
CA LEU A 105 -2.00 4.25 20.55
C LEU A 105 -0.78 3.45 20.12
N LEU A 106 -0.21 3.73 18.94
CA LEU A 106 0.99 3.04 18.46
C LEU A 106 2.22 3.40 19.32
N GLU A 107 2.36 4.65 19.78
CA GLU A 107 3.45 5.05 20.68
C GLU A 107 3.40 4.29 22.01
N HIS A 108 2.20 3.95 22.50
CA HIS A 108 2.05 3.05 23.65
C HIS A 108 2.39 1.59 23.35
N MET A 109 2.17 1.13 22.12
CA MET A 109 2.45 -0.23 21.68
C MET A 109 3.95 -0.47 21.42
N PHE A 110 4.65 0.53 20.89
CA PHE A 110 6.07 0.48 20.51
C PHE A 110 6.89 1.44 21.36
N ALA A 111 7.67 0.90 22.29
CA ALA A 111 8.32 1.66 23.35
C ALA A 111 9.40 2.63 22.83
N ASN A 112 10.05 2.28 21.72
CA ASN A 112 11.13 3.04 21.11
C ASN A 112 10.66 3.62 19.77
N SER A 113 9.74 4.58 19.81
CA SER A 113 9.11 5.11 18.60
C SER A 113 9.39 6.59 18.35
N THR A 114 9.45 6.95 17.06
CA THR A 114 9.48 8.35 16.59
C THR A 114 8.24 8.61 15.73
N PRO A 115 7.25 9.40 16.21
CA PRO A 115 6.01 9.64 15.48
C PRO A 115 6.13 10.75 14.43
N TYR A 116 5.46 10.56 13.29
CA TYR A 116 5.32 11.52 12.21
C TYR A 116 3.88 11.60 11.72
N GLU A 117 3.43 12.83 11.46
CA GLU A 117 2.17 13.07 10.75
C GLU A 117 2.33 12.95 9.24
N LYS A 118 3.44 13.49 8.74
CA LYS A 118 3.83 13.50 7.33
C LYS A 118 5.28 13.10 7.28
N VAL A 119 5.60 12.29 6.28
CA VAL A 119 6.96 11.80 6.04
C VAL A 119 7.34 12.01 4.59
N ASN A 120 8.62 12.21 4.38
CA ASN A 120 9.28 12.10 3.08
C ASN A 120 10.07 10.77 3.03
N LYS A 121 10.76 10.54 1.91
CA LYS A 121 11.58 9.35 1.73
C LYS A 121 12.67 9.21 2.81
N SER A 122 13.44 10.26 3.10
CA SER A 122 14.55 10.20 4.07
C SER A 122 14.11 9.92 5.51
N ASP A 123 12.85 10.21 5.86
CA ASP A 123 12.33 9.91 7.20
C ASP A 123 12.12 8.40 7.43
N VAL A 124 11.93 7.62 6.35
CA VAL A 124 11.56 6.20 6.39
C VAL A 124 12.61 5.27 5.78
N GLU A 125 13.54 5.81 4.98
CA GLU A 125 14.51 5.01 4.24
C GLU A 125 15.37 4.15 5.16
N GLY A 126 15.33 2.83 4.96
CA GLY A 126 16.08 1.86 5.75
C GLY A 126 15.61 1.71 7.21
N ARG A 127 14.42 2.20 7.56
CA ARG A 127 13.88 2.12 8.93
C ARG A 127 12.72 1.12 9.03
N LEU A 128 12.45 0.68 10.27
CA LEU A 128 11.24 -0.09 10.61
C LEU A 128 10.08 0.89 10.76
N VAL A 129 9.02 0.70 9.99
CA VAL A 129 7.90 1.65 9.93
C VAL A 129 6.60 0.97 10.34
N VAL A 130 5.83 1.63 11.20
CA VAL A 130 4.50 1.18 11.62
C VAL A 130 3.47 2.27 11.37
N GLY A 131 2.34 1.96 10.76
CA GLY A 131 1.23 2.90 10.64
C GLY A 131 0.57 2.93 9.26
N THR A 132 0.12 4.12 8.85
CA THR A 132 -0.53 4.40 7.56
C THR A 132 0.46 5.10 6.62
N LEU A 133 1.46 4.36 6.13
CA LEU A 133 2.48 4.90 5.22
C LEU A 133 1.92 5.02 3.79
N PRO A 134 2.12 6.15 3.08
CA PRO A 134 1.76 6.25 1.67
C PRO A 134 2.42 5.14 0.84
N ALA A 135 1.65 4.50 -0.05
CA ALA A 135 2.09 3.29 -0.75
C ALA A 135 3.43 3.45 -1.49
N HIS A 136 3.64 4.60 -2.14
CA HIS A 136 4.88 4.90 -2.87
C HIS A 136 6.13 5.02 -2.00
N LEU A 137 5.99 5.17 -0.67
CA LEU A 137 7.10 5.24 0.28
C LEU A 137 7.44 3.88 0.90
N ILE A 138 6.57 2.87 0.79
CA ILE A 138 6.77 1.57 1.44
C ILE A 138 8.06 0.89 0.95
N GLN A 139 8.37 0.99 -0.33
CA GLN A 139 9.60 0.44 -0.93
C GLN A 139 10.90 0.94 -0.30
N TYR A 140 10.88 2.08 0.39
CA TYR A 140 12.07 2.64 1.01
C TYR A 140 12.24 2.17 2.46
N ALA A 141 11.18 1.67 3.10
CA ALA A 141 11.26 1.14 4.45
C ALA A 141 12.04 -0.19 4.46
N GLN A 142 12.80 -0.44 5.53
CA GLN A 142 13.42 -1.75 5.74
C GLN A 142 12.35 -2.81 5.97
N LYS A 143 11.40 -2.51 6.87
CA LYS A 143 10.19 -3.29 7.10
C LYS A 143 9.04 -2.34 7.34
N TYR A 144 7.85 -2.73 6.91
CA TYR A 144 6.63 -1.97 7.11
C TYR A 144 5.54 -2.84 7.70
N LYS A 145 4.90 -2.35 8.75
CA LYS A 145 3.74 -2.97 9.40
C LYS A 145 2.55 -2.02 9.30
N SER A 146 1.59 -2.39 8.48
CA SER A 146 0.43 -1.53 8.21
C SER A 146 -0.51 -1.48 9.39
N VAL A 147 -1.15 -0.32 9.55
CA VAL A 147 -2.21 -0.10 10.52
C VAL A 147 -3.39 0.54 9.81
N ILE A 148 -4.57 -0.02 10.01
CA ILE A 148 -5.82 0.45 9.41
C ILE A 148 -6.87 0.55 10.50
N VAL A 149 -7.62 1.64 10.54
CA VAL A 149 -8.81 1.73 11.41
C VAL A 149 -10.01 1.22 10.62
N LYS A 150 -10.67 0.18 11.12
CA LYS A 150 -11.83 -0.43 10.47
C LYS A 150 -12.98 0.58 10.35
N ASN A 151 -13.58 0.65 9.17
CA ASN A 151 -14.71 1.53 8.83
C ASN A 151 -14.44 3.01 9.13
N PHE A 152 -13.19 3.48 9.00
CA PHE A 152 -12.83 4.86 9.27
C PHE A 152 -13.57 5.83 8.34
N ASP A 153 -14.28 6.79 8.92
CA ASP A 153 -14.98 7.88 8.25
C ASP A 153 -14.38 9.22 8.69
N TRP A 154 -13.66 9.90 7.80
CA TRP A 154 -12.99 11.16 8.10
C TRP A 154 -13.95 12.28 8.55
N SER A 155 -15.26 12.17 8.32
CA SER A 155 -16.23 13.15 8.83
C SER A 155 -16.63 12.92 10.29
N LYS A 156 -16.35 11.72 10.83
CA LYS A 156 -16.79 11.28 12.17
C LYS A 156 -15.64 10.90 13.09
N ASP A 157 -14.61 10.27 12.54
CA ASP A 157 -13.59 9.56 13.30
C ASP A 157 -12.28 10.36 13.49
N GLN A 158 -12.24 11.66 13.15
CA GLN A 158 -11.01 12.46 13.31
C GLN A 158 -10.50 12.53 14.75
N SER A 159 -11.43 12.47 15.72
CA SER A 159 -11.15 12.48 17.16
C SER A 159 -11.36 11.10 17.80
N LEU A 160 -11.37 10.02 17.01
CA LEU A 160 -11.56 8.67 17.52
C LEU A 160 -10.35 8.29 18.39
N SER A 161 -10.61 7.84 19.62
CA SER A 161 -9.55 7.52 20.59
C SER A 161 -9.99 6.48 21.61
N GLY A 162 -9.05 5.97 22.40
CA GLY A 162 -9.33 5.03 23.50
C GLY A 162 -9.87 3.69 23.02
N LYS A 163 -10.74 3.07 23.83
CA LYS A 163 -11.20 1.68 23.63
C LYS A 163 -11.85 1.43 22.26
N GLU A 164 -12.62 2.38 21.75
CA GLU A 164 -13.26 2.22 20.43
C GLU A 164 -12.20 2.17 19.32
N LEU A 165 -11.18 3.02 19.40
CA LEU A 165 -10.06 2.98 18.45
C LEU A 165 -9.31 1.66 18.54
N GLU A 166 -9.00 1.19 19.76
CA GLU A 166 -8.32 -0.07 20.01
C GLU A 166 -9.07 -1.26 19.40
N GLU A 167 -10.40 -1.32 19.58
CA GLU A 167 -11.25 -2.38 19.03
C GLU A 167 -11.38 -2.32 17.49
N ARG A 168 -11.19 -1.14 16.90
CA ARG A 168 -11.25 -0.92 15.44
C ARG A 168 -9.88 -1.00 14.77
N LEU A 169 -8.78 -0.99 15.52
CA LEU A 169 -7.44 -1.01 14.98
C LEU A 169 -7.13 -2.40 14.40
N MET A 170 -6.77 -2.44 13.13
CA MET A 170 -6.30 -3.63 12.44
C MET A 170 -4.83 -3.43 12.12
N ILE A 171 -4.00 -4.36 12.56
CA ILE A 171 -2.56 -4.36 12.31
C ILE A 171 -2.24 -5.50 11.35
N GLY A 172 -1.66 -5.16 10.20
CA GLY A 172 -1.31 -6.13 9.18
C GLY A 172 -0.01 -6.87 9.49
N LYS A 173 0.35 -7.80 8.60
CA LYS A 173 1.67 -8.45 8.64
C LYS A 173 2.80 -7.44 8.44
N THR A 174 3.96 -7.75 9.01
CA THR A 174 5.21 -7.05 8.69
C THR A 174 5.72 -7.52 7.33
N ILE A 175 6.07 -6.56 6.47
CA ILE A 175 6.50 -6.83 5.09
C ILE A 175 7.74 -6.02 4.72
N SER A 176 8.47 -6.49 3.71
CA SER A 176 9.42 -5.69 2.91
C SER A 176 8.98 -5.71 1.44
N VAL A 177 9.43 -4.74 0.64
CA VAL A 177 9.01 -4.59 -0.75
C VAL A 177 10.23 -4.41 -1.66
N GLU A 178 10.28 -5.20 -2.72
CA GLU A 178 11.21 -5.08 -3.83
C GLU A 178 10.46 -4.62 -5.09
N ILE A 179 11.08 -3.73 -5.85
CA ILE A 179 10.53 -3.19 -7.11
C ILE A 179 11.53 -3.41 -8.24
N GLU A 180 11.05 -4.05 -9.30
CA GLU A 180 11.77 -4.22 -10.57
C GLU A 180 11.09 -3.35 -11.64
N GLU A 181 11.86 -2.47 -12.32
CA GLU A 181 11.38 -1.49 -13.32
C GLU A 181 11.32 -2.05 -14.76
#